data_AF-E1YG37-F1
#
_entry.id   AF-E1YG37-F1
#
_cell.length_a   1.000
_cell.length_b   1.000
_cell.length_c   1.000
_cell.angle_alpha   90.00
_cell.angle_beta   90.00
_cell.angle_gamma   90.00
#
_symmetry.space_group_name_H-M   'P 1'
#
loop_
_entity.id
_entity.type
_entity.pdbx_description
1 polymer ?
#
loop_
_entity_poly.entity_id
_entity_poly.type
_entity_poly.pdbx_seq_one_letter_code
_entity_poly.pdbx_strand_id
1 'polypeptide(L)'
;MYSISYPDKDDKDGDRYKVLGQPDHHAWQKDLALSARFDINSNWIFKIEGHKVDGTSDVLAVNNADRSEGDWYHGAAKLTFSF
;
A
#
# COMPACT_ATOMS: atom_id res chain seq x y z
N MET A 1 -7.97 5.59 -6.36
CA MET A 1 -7.68 6.40 -5.15
C MET A 1 -6.19 6.67 -5.11
N TYR A 2 -5.77 7.83 -4.61
CA TYR A 2 -4.36 8.13 -4.37
C TYR A 2 -4.21 8.70 -2.95
N SER A 3 -3.22 8.23 -2.20
CA SER A 3 -2.92 8.71 -0.85
C SER A 3 -1.41 8.85 -0.63
N ILE A 4 -1.05 9.76 0.28
CA ILE A 4 0.33 9.99 0.71
C ILE A 4 0.34 10.11 2.23
N SER A 5 1.28 9.45 2.88
CA SER A 5 1.54 9.50 4.32
C SER A 5 3.01 9.84 4.59
N TYR A 6 3.22 10.70 5.58
CA TYR A 6 4.51 11.02 6.18
C TYR A 6 4.32 11.01 7.70
N PRO A 7 4.72 9.95 8.42
CA PRO A 7 4.54 9.90 9.88
C PRO A 7 5.29 11.03 10.60
N ASP A 8 6.47 11.38 10.10
CA ASP A 8 7.18 12.60 10.46
C ASP A 8 7.00 13.64 9.34
N LYS A 9 6.22 14.69 9.62
CA LYS A 9 5.94 15.75 8.64
C LYS A 9 7.19 16.56 8.25
N ASP A 10 8.19 16.58 9.12
CA ASP A 10 9.41 17.38 8.99
C ASP A 10 10.55 16.56 8.35
N ASP A 11 10.37 15.25 8.13
CA ASP A 11 11.31 14.35 7.44
C ASP A 11 10.61 13.58 6.30
N LYS A 12 10.35 14.26 5.19
CA LYS A 12 9.68 13.67 4.02
C LYS A 12 10.63 12.90 3.09
N ASP A 13 11.93 13.09 3.26
CA ASP A 13 12.99 12.56 2.41
C ASP A 13 13.81 11.45 3.10
N GLY A 14 13.42 11.09 4.34
CA GLY A 14 13.98 9.97 5.10
C GLY A 14 15.41 10.18 5.57
N ASP A 15 15.83 11.43 5.78
CA ASP A 15 17.19 11.75 6.17
C ASP A 15 17.54 11.18 7.54
N ARG A 16 16.57 11.08 8.45
CA ARG A 16 16.79 10.45 9.77
C ARG A 16 17.07 8.96 9.63
N TYR A 17 16.40 8.27 8.71
CA TYR A 17 16.63 6.85 8.45
C TYR A 17 18.00 6.61 7.80
N LYS A 18 18.41 7.47 6.87
CA LYS A 18 19.77 7.42 6.28
C LYS A 18 20.87 7.51 7.33
N VAL A 19 20.72 8.41 8.32
CA VAL A 19 21.69 8.55 9.44
C VAL A 19 21.76 7.28 10.29
N LEU A 20 20.67 6.52 10.39
CA LEU A 20 20.60 5.25 11.11
C LEU A 20 21.04 4.05 10.26
N GLY A 21 21.49 4.26 9.03
CA GLY A 21 21.83 3.19 8.08
C GLY A 21 20.62 2.40 7.59
N GLN A 22 19.42 2.98 7.68
CA GLN A 22 18.17 2.39 7.21
C GLN A 22 17.74 3.01 5.86
N PRO A 23 16.92 2.32 5.07
CA PRO A 23 16.37 2.87 3.84
C PRO A 23 15.51 4.11 4.11
N ASP A 24 15.64 5.12 3.26
CA ASP A 24 14.93 6.40 3.37
C ASP A 24 13.42 6.28 3.18
N HIS A 25 12.99 5.35 2.31
CA HIS A 25 11.59 5.02 2.06
C HIS A 25 10.83 4.47 3.28
N HIS A 26 11.46 4.34 4.44
CA HIS A 26 10.79 4.11 5.73
C HIS A 26 10.06 5.36 6.24
N ALA A 27 10.35 6.55 5.67
CA ALA A 27 9.75 7.82 6.08
C ALA A 27 8.44 8.18 5.38
N TRP A 28 8.08 7.53 4.28
CA TRP A 28 6.85 7.82 3.56
C TRP A 28 6.10 6.57 3.11
N GLN A 29 4.86 6.78 2.70
CA GLN A 29 4.10 5.83 1.89
C GLN A 29 3.17 6.57 0.95
N LYS A 30 3.28 6.28 -0.34
CA LYS A 30 2.42 6.78 -1.42
C LYS A 30 1.71 5.58 -2.02
N ASP A 31 0.39 5.59 -2.03
CA ASP A 31 -0.41 4.47 -2.52
C ASP A 31 -1.34 4.94 -3.64
N LEU A 32 -1.20 4.31 -4.81
CA LEU A 32 -2.12 4.40 -5.92
C LEU A 32 -2.96 3.13 -6.00
N ALA A 33 -4.24 3.25 -5.67
CA ALA A 33 -5.19 2.15 -5.74
C ALA A 33 -6.16 2.30 -6.93
N LEU A 34 -6.47 1.19 -7.59
CA LEU A 34 -7.50 1.10 -8.62
C LEU A 34 -8.42 -0.08 -8.30
N SER A 35 -9.73 0.15 -8.35
CA SER A 35 -10.72 -0.89 -8.11
C SER A 35 -11.83 -0.87 -9.17
N ALA A 36 -12.36 -2.04 -9.45
CA ALA A 36 -13.47 -2.25 -10.35
C ALA A 36 -14.48 -3.23 -9.75
N ARG A 37 -15.75 -3.01 -10.06
CA ARG A 37 -16.87 -3.86 -9.68
C ARG A 37 -17.69 -4.21 -10.92
N PHE A 38 -18.06 -5.48 -11.01
CA PHE A 38 -18.87 -6.03 -12.07
C PHE A 38 -20.09 -6.72 -11.46
N ASP A 39 -21.28 -6.19 -11.74
CA ASP A 39 -22.53 -6.86 -11.40
C ASP A 39 -22.88 -7.78 -12.59
N ILE A 40 -22.61 -9.07 -12.45
CA ILE A 40 -22.74 -10.05 -13.54
C ILE A 40 -24.23 -10.32 -13.82
N ASN A 41 -25.02 -10.47 -12.76
CA ASN A 41 -26.48 -10.54 -12.78
C ASN A 41 -27.03 -10.19 -11.38
N SER A 42 -28.34 -10.35 -11.16
CA SER A 42 -29.00 -10.07 -9.87
C SER A 42 -28.41 -10.83 -8.68
N ASN A 43 -27.73 -11.94 -8.92
CA ASN A 43 -27.24 -12.83 -7.88
C ASN A 43 -25.72 -12.79 -7.72
N TRP A 44 -24.96 -12.37 -8.73
CA TRP A 44 -23.50 -12.43 -8.74
C TRP A 44 -22.83 -11.07 -8.88
N ILE A 45 -21.89 -10.79 -7.97
CA ILE A 45 -21.04 -9.59 -7.99
C ILE A 45 -19.57 -10.01 -7.92
N PHE A 46 -18.76 -9.50 -8.85
CA PHE A 46 -17.30 -9.63 -8.82
C PHE A 46 -16.65 -8.26 -8.54
N LYS A 47 -15.62 -8.25 -7.70
CA LYS A 47 -14.84 -7.05 -7.36
C LYS A 47 -13.35 -7.37 -7.44
N ILE A 48 -12.58 -6.44 -7.95
CA ILE A 48 -11.12 -6.50 -7.98
C ILE A 48 -10.54 -5.15 -7.57
N GLU A 49 -9.43 -5.20 -6.83
CA GLU A 49 -8.67 -4.03 -6.39
C GLU A 49 -7.18 -4.35 -6.48
N GLY A 50 -6.41 -3.34 -6.89
CA GLY A 50 -4.95 -3.41 -6.95
C GLY A 50 -4.33 -2.09 -6.50
N HIS A 51 -3.15 -2.19 -5.91
CA HIS A 51 -2.38 -1.09 -5.35
C HIS A 51 -0.95 -1.12 -5.88
N LYS A 52 -0.43 0.07 -6.16
CA LYS A 52 1.01 0.33 -6.34
C LYS A 52 1.45 1.24 -5.19
N VAL A 53 2.39 0.76 -4.39
CA VAL A 53 2.88 1.47 -3.21
C VAL A 53 4.36 1.81 -3.38
N ASP A 54 4.70 3.07 -3.09
CA ASP A 54 6.07 3.61 -2.97
C ASP A 54 6.26 4.07 -1.52
N GLY A 55 7.15 3.40 -0.80
CA GLY A 55 7.40 3.62 0.61
C GLY A 55 6.91 2.48 1.51
N THR A 56 7.41 2.50 2.74
CA THR A 56 7.26 1.42 3.72
C THR A 56 6.91 1.93 5.11
N SER A 57 6.52 3.20 5.23
CA SER A 57 6.23 3.80 6.54
C SER A 57 5.06 3.14 7.29
N ASP A 58 4.10 2.53 6.59
CA ASP A 58 3.02 1.74 7.22
C ASP A 58 3.37 0.24 7.34
N VAL A 59 4.56 -0.18 6.90
CA VAL A 59 5.02 -1.57 7.04
C VAL A 59 5.67 -1.73 8.40
N LEU A 60 4.97 -2.44 9.29
CA LEU A 60 5.47 -2.74 10.63
C LEU A 60 6.69 -3.67 10.56
N ALA A 61 7.78 -3.29 11.24
CA ALA A 61 9.01 -4.08 11.31
C ALA A 61 8.80 -5.51 11.85
N VAL A 62 7.76 -5.72 12.67
CA VAL A 62 7.41 -7.06 13.19
C VAL A 62 6.82 -7.98 12.12
N ASN A 63 6.17 -7.42 11.10
CA ASN A 63 5.56 -8.18 10.00
C ASN A 63 6.55 -8.40 8.85
N ASN A 64 7.45 -7.45 8.64
CA ASN A 64 8.55 -7.56 7.69
C ASN A 64 9.75 -6.83 8.31
N ALA A 65 10.77 -7.56 8.75
CA ALA A 65 11.92 -6.96 9.42
C ALA A 65 12.86 -6.25 8.42
N ASP A 66 12.97 -6.79 7.22
CA ASP A 66 13.90 -6.32 6.20
C ASP A 66 13.44 -4.99 5.60
N ARG A 67 12.16 -4.89 5.18
CA ARG A 67 11.58 -3.68 4.54
C ARG A 67 12.56 -3.02 3.56
N SER A 68 13.26 -3.85 2.79
CA SER A 68 14.31 -3.44 1.86
C SER A 68 13.73 -3.03 0.51
N GLU A 69 12.51 -3.48 0.20
CA GLU A 69 11.77 -3.14 -1.01
C GLU A 69 10.95 -1.85 -0.80
N GLY A 70 11.37 -0.77 -1.45
CA GLY A 70 10.66 0.53 -1.40
C GLY A 70 9.44 0.60 -2.32
N ASP A 71 9.43 -0.16 -3.42
CA ASP A 71 8.32 -0.22 -4.37
C ASP A 71 7.68 -1.61 -4.35
N TRP A 72 6.36 -1.67 -4.16
CA TRP A 72 5.65 -2.94 -4.06
C TRP A 72 4.21 -2.86 -4.56
N TYR A 73 3.64 -4.04 -4.86
CA TYR A 73 2.28 -4.17 -5.39
C TYR A 73 1.50 -5.19 -4.56
N HIS A 74 0.22 -4.91 -4.34
CA HIS A 74 -0.70 -5.89 -3.77
C HIS A 74 -2.10 -5.73 -4.37
N GLY A 75 -2.96 -6.73 -4.19
CA GLY A 75 -4.31 -6.69 -4.71
C GLY A 75 -5.20 -7.75 -4.09
N ALA A 76 -6.50 -7.59 -4.33
CA ALA A 76 -7.53 -8.50 -3.84
C ALA A 76 -8.62 -8.66 -4.90
N ALA A 77 -9.21 -9.85 -4.94
CA ALA A 77 -10.40 -10.13 -5.74
C ALA A 77 -11.45 -10.81 -4.87
N LYS A 78 -12.72 -10.50 -5.10
CA LYS A 78 -13.85 -11.06 -4.35
C LYS A 78 -15.01 -11.39 -5.28
N LEU A 79 -15.56 -12.59 -5.13
CA LEU A 79 -16.80 -13.02 -5.76
C LEU A 79 -17.87 -13.18 -4.68
N THR A 80 -19.08 -12.65 -4.92
CA THR A 80 -20.22 -12.72 -3.99
C THR A 80 -21.44 -13.28 -4.71
N PHE A 81 -22.13 -14.22 -4.07
CA PHE A 81 -23.43 -14.74 -4.50
C PHE A 81 -24.51 -14.34 -3.48
N SER A 82 -25.69 -13.93 -3.95
CA SER A 82 -26.85 -13.56 -3.12
C SER A 82 -28.08 -14.35 -3.56
N PHE A 83 -28.88 -14.81 -2.58
CA PHE A 83 -30.12 -15.59 -2.77
C PHE A 83 -31.31 -14.92 -2.07
#